data_AF-A0A355SGE6-F1
#
_entry.id   AF-A0A355SGE6-F1
#
_cell.length_a   1.000
_cell.length_b   1.000
_cell.length_c   1.000
_cell.angle_alpha   90.00
_cell.angle_beta   90.00
_cell.angle_gamma   90.00
#
_symmetry.space_group_name_H-M   'P 1'
#
loop_
_entity.id
_entity.type
_entity.pdbx_description
1 polymer ?
#
loop_
_entity_poly.entity_id
_entity_poly.type
_entity_poly.pdbx_seq_one_letter_code
_entity_poly.pdbx_strand_id
1 'polypeptide(L)'
;ITRDDLYSKMEKRFEVMEEAVKKGSMPGLRSVSGLSGGDAYKMKCQVDRGENLCGPLFGHVLTKALAVSELNSCMGKIVAAPTAGSCGIIPSAVLTIMEDKNIDRKDAVMSL
;
A
#
# COMPACT_ATOMS: atom_id res chain seq x y z
N ILE A 1 0.84 -28.54 3.20
CA ILE A 1 0.34 -27.36 2.45
C ILE A 1 0.73 -27.60 1.01
N THR A 2 -0.23 -27.66 0.09
CA THR A 2 0.06 -27.79 -1.34
C THR A 2 0.55 -26.44 -1.90
N ARG A 3 1.09 -26.45 -3.13
CA ARG A 3 1.48 -25.21 -3.82
C ARG A 3 0.29 -24.26 -3.97
N ASP A 4 -0.87 -24.80 -4.33
CA ASP A 4 -2.08 -24.02 -4.57
C ASP A 4 -2.66 -23.46 -3.26
N ASP A 5 -2.57 -24.23 -2.16
CA ASP A 5 -2.95 -23.74 -0.83
C ASP A 5 -2.05 -22.58 -0.37
N LEU A 6 -0.74 -22.66 -0.66
CA LEU A 6 0.22 -21.61 -0.31
C LEU A 6 -0.05 -20.34 -1.13
N TYR A 7 -0.22 -20.49 -2.44
CA TYR A 7 -0.57 -19.39 -3.33
C TYR A 7 -1.86 -18.69 -2.87
N SER A 8 -2.92 -19.46 -2.57
CA SER A 8 -4.19 -18.92 -2.10
C SER A 8 -4.06 -18.11 -0.80
N LYS A 9 -3.12 -18.48 0.08
CA LYS A 9 -2.82 -17.70 1.30
C LYS A 9 -2.05 -16.42 1.00
N MET A 10 -1.11 -16.46 0.06
CA MET A 10 -0.35 -15.28 -0.37
C MET A 10 -1.27 -14.28 -1.08
N GLU A 11 -2.15 -14.76 -1.96
CA GLU A 11 -3.15 -13.95 -2.66
C GLU A 11 -4.10 -13.23 -1.69
N LYS A 12 -4.62 -13.93 -0.68
CA LYS A 12 -5.44 -13.30 0.38
C LYS A 12 -4.70 -12.20 1.14
N ARG A 13 -3.39 -12.34 1.36
CA ARG A 13 -2.58 -11.29 2.00
C ARG A 13 -2.39 -10.10 1.06
N PHE A 14 -2.16 -10.38 -0.22
CA PHE A 14 -2.05 -9.38 -1.27
C PHE A 14 -3.33 -8.55 -1.41
N GLU A 15 -4.51 -9.18 -1.37
CA GLU A 15 -5.80 -8.49 -1.35
C GLU A 15 -5.94 -7.54 -0.15
N VAL A 16 -5.53 -7.98 1.05
CA VAL A 16 -5.53 -7.12 2.25
C VAL A 16 -4.56 -5.96 2.10
N MET A 17 -3.41 -6.17 1.46
CA MET A 17 -2.45 -5.11 1.14
C MET A 17 -3.05 -4.06 0.18
N GLU A 18 -3.75 -4.49 -0.88
CA GLU A 18 -4.48 -3.62 -1.81
C GLU A 18 -5.56 -2.80 -1.10
N GLU A 19 -6.37 -3.47 -0.26
CA GLU A 19 -7.37 -2.79 0.54
C GLU A 19 -6.77 -1.77 1.51
N ALA A 20 -5.62 -2.09 2.11
CA ALA A 20 -4.93 -1.20 3.04
C ALA A 20 -4.47 0.07 2.34
N VAL A 21 -3.89 -0.04 1.13
CA VAL A 21 -3.54 1.12 0.30
C VAL A 21 -4.78 1.94 -0.06
N LYS A 22 -5.86 1.27 -0.48
CA LYS A 22 -7.11 1.96 -0.87
C LYS A 22 -7.72 2.74 0.28
N LYS A 23 -7.88 2.11 1.45
CA LYS A 23 -8.44 2.76 2.66
C LYS A 23 -7.51 3.83 3.21
N GLY A 24 -6.21 3.55 3.23
CA GLY A 24 -5.16 4.46 3.68
C GLY A 24 -5.05 5.76 2.90
N SER A 25 -5.45 5.74 1.61
CA SER A 25 -5.41 6.90 0.72
C SER A 25 -6.76 7.63 0.60
N MET A 26 -7.75 7.31 1.45
CA MET A 26 -9.04 8.01 1.46
C MET A 26 -8.94 9.37 2.15
N PRO A 27 -9.72 10.38 1.70
CA PRO A 27 -9.79 11.65 2.40
C PRO A 27 -10.35 11.47 3.82
N GLY A 28 -9.81 12.26 4.77
CA GLY A 28 -10.32 12.31 6.14
C GLY A 28 -9.79 11.21 7.07
N LEU A 29 -8.88 10.34 6.62
CA LEU A 29 -8.22 9.37 7.50
C LEU A 29 -7.41 10.10 8.58
N ARG A 30 -7.66 9.76 9.85
CA ARG A 30 -6.97 10.33 11.01
C ARG A 30 -6.83 9.29 12.12
N SER A 31 -5.68 9.32 12.80
CA SER A 31 -5.46 8.50 13.99
C SER A 31 -6.30 9.01 15.16
N VAL A 32 -6.49 8.15 16.17
CA VAL A 32 -7.22 8.52 17.41
C VAL A 32 -6.58 9.70 18.13
N SER A 33 -5.24 9.81 18.07
CA SER A 33 -4.50 10.96 18.64
C SER A 33 -4.61 12.24 17.80
N GLY A 34 -5.07 12.15 16.56
CA GLY A 34 -5.07 13.26 15.60
C GLY A 34 -3.69 13.64 15.06
N LEU A 35 -2.60 12.96 15.48
CA LEU A 35 -1.23 13.30 15.09
C LEU A 35 -0.82 12.78 13.71
N SER A 36 -1.54 11.81 13.16
CA SER A 36 -1.21 11.17 11.88
C SER A 36 -2.46 10.92 11.04
N GLY A 37 -2.29 10.76 9.73
CA GLY A 37 -3.38 10.51 8.78
C GLY A 37 -3.62 11.69 7.84
N GLY A 38 -3.88 11.38 6.57
CA GLY A 38 -4.26 12.33 5.54
C GLY A 38 -3.09 12.80 4.67
N ASP A 39 -1.85 12.50 5.02
CA ASP A 39 -0.70 12.84 4.18
C ASP A 39 -0.62 11.93 2.96
N ALA A 40 -1.07 10.67 3.06
CA ALA A 40 -1.22 9.80 1.90
C ALA A 40 -2.19 10.39 0.86
N TYR A 41 -3.31 10.96 1.31
CA TYR A 41 -4.28 11.61 0.42
C TYR A 41 -3.71 12.89 -0.21
N LYS A 42 -3.01 13.72 0.57
CA LYS A 42 -2.34 14.93 0.04
C LYS A 42 -1.28 14.56 -1.00
N MET A 43 -0.47 13.54 -0.71
CA MET A 43 0.55 13.04 -1.63
C MET A 43 -0.09 12.54 -2.92
N LYS A 44 -1.16 11.75 -2.82
CA LYS A 44 -1.96 11.31 -3.98
C LYS A 44 -2.39 12.49 -4.85
N CYS A 45 -2.99 13.52 -4.24
CA CYS A 45 -3.43 14.71 -4.96
C CYS A 45 -2.28 15.45 -5.67
N GLN A 46 -1.08 15.53 -5.06
CA GLN A 46 0.09 16.15 -5.70
C GLN A 46 0.58 15.32 -6.89
N VAL A 47 0.59 14.00 -6.75
CA VAL A 47 0.99 13.08 -7.82
C VAL A 47 0.00 13.12 -8.98
N ASP A 48 -1.31 13.11 -8.69
CA ASP A 48 -2.37 13.21 -9.70
C ASP A 48 -2.31 14.53 -10.50
N ARG A 49 -1.78 15.60 -9.89
CA ARG A 49 -1.53 16.91 -10.54
C ARG A 49 -0.19 16.99 -11.27
N GLY A 50 0.68 16.00 -11.10
CA GLY A 50 2.05 16.03 -11.64
C GLY A 50 2.97 17.06 -10.95
N GLU A 51 2.63 17.47 -9.73
CA GLU A 51 3.34 18.51 -8.96
C GLU A 51 4.40 17.91 -7.99
N ASN A 52 4.58 16.59 -8.01
CA ASN A 52 5.50 15.90 -7.11
C ASN A 52 6.95 15.89 -7.65
N LEU A 53 7.93 15.94 -6.74
CA LEU A 53 9.34 16.16 -7.10
C LEU A 53 9.98 15.06 -7.97
N CYS A 54 9.58 13.80 -7.77
CA CYS A 54 10.26 12.64 -8.34
C CYS A 54 9.43 11.90 -9.39
N GLY A 55 8.43 12.57 -9.98
CA GLY A 55 7.58 12.00 -11.02
C GLY A 55 6.61 10.91 -10.54
N PRO A 56 5.74 10.41 -11.43
CA PRO A 56 4.57 9.62 -11.05
C PRO A 56 4.93 8.30 -10.37
N LEU A 57 5.96 7.60 -10.85
CA LEU A 57 6.37 6.30 -10.28
C LEU A 57 6.73 6.40 -8.80
N PHE A 58 7.67 7.29 -8.46
CA PHE A 58 8.09 7.48 -7.07
C PHE A 58 6.96 8.08 -6.23
N GLY A 59 6.15 8.95 -6.84
CA GLY A 59 4.96 9.52 -6.23
C GLY A 59 3.95 8.45 -5.80
N HIS A 60 3.68 7.47 -6.66
CA HIS A 60 2.80 6.34 -6.36
C HIS A 60 3.38 5.46 -5.24
N VAL A 61 4.68 5.15 -5.27
CA VAL A 61 5.32 4.38 -4.18
C VAL A 61 5.13 5.09 -2.83
N LEU A 62 5.45 6.39 -2.77
CA LEU A 62 5.30 7.18 -1.53
C LEU A 62 3.86 7.25 -1.06
N THR A 63 2.91 7.48 -1.98
CA THR A 63 1.48 7.50 -1.67
C THR A 63 1.02 6.19 -1.02
N LYS A 64 1.40 5.04 -1.60
CA LYS A 64 1.02 3.72 -1.08
C LYS A 64 1.70 3.43 0.28
N ALA A 65 2.97 3.80 0.44
CA ALA A 65 3.72 3.59 1.68
C ALA A 65 3.13 4.40 2.84
N LEU A 66 2.81 5.67 2.59
CA LEU A 66 2.12 6.54 3.56
C LEU A 66 0.73 5.98 3.87
N ALA A 67 -0.05 5.59 2.86
CA ALA A 67 -1.41 5.08 3.04
C ALA A 67 -1.46 3.91 4.03
N VAL A 68 -0.60 2.92 3.84
CA VAL A 68 -0.58 1.73 4.70
C VAL A 68 -0.06 2.07 6.11
N SER A 69 0.96 2.93 6.22
CA SER A 69 1.51 3.36 7.51
C SER A 69 0.52 4.19 8.34
N GLU A 70 -0.21 5.09 7.68
CA GLU A 70 -1.27 5.88 8.29
C GLU A 70 -2.45 5.00 8.68
N LEU A 71 -2.86 4.05 7.83
CA LEU A 71 -3.92 3.10 8.17
C LEU A 71 -3.54 2.26 9.41
N ASN A 72 -2.30 1.80 9.50
CA ASN A 72 -1.79 1.12 10.69
C ASN A 72 -1.86 2.02 11.93
N SER A 73 -1.49 3.31 11.80
CA SER A 73 -1.58 4.30 12.88
C SER A 73 -3.03 4.60 13.30
N CYS A 74 -3.99 4.36 12.41
CA CYS A 74 -5.42 4.44 12.67
C CYS A 74 -6.02 3.11 13.14
N MET A 75 -5.19 2.12 13.50
CA MET A 75 -5.61 0.77 13.90
C MET A 75 -6.44 0.03 12.84
N GLY A 76 -6.27 0.38 11.56
CA GLY A 76 -6.87 -0.31 10.44
C GLY A 76 -6.21 -1.65 10.15
N LYS A 77 -6.92 -2.52 9.41
CA LYS A 77 -6.42 -3.85 9.05
C LYS A 77 -5.27 -3.74 8.04
N ILE A 78 -4.10 -4.26 8.41
CA ILE A 78 -2.90 -4.33 7.57
C ILE A 78 -2.29 -5.74 7.58
N VAL A 79 -1.32 -6.00 6.70
CA VAL A 79 -0.46 -7.20 6.74
C VAL A 79 0.91 -6.81 7.27
N ALA A 80 1.39 -7.48 8.31
CA ALA A 80 2.74 -7.27 8.83
C ALA A 80 3.80 -7.71 7.80
N ALA A 81 4.85 -6.90 7.61
CA ALA A 81 5.90 -7.18 6.62
C ALA A 81 7.28 -6.58 7.01
N PRO A 82 8.08 -7.22 7.90
CA PRO A 82 7.73 -8.35 8.77
C PRO A 82 6.97 -7.91 10.04
N THR A 83 6.95 -6.62 10.37
CA THR A 83 6.21 -6.08 11.53
C THR A 83 5.13 -5.10 11.08
N ALA A 84 4.28 -4.66 12.01
CA ALA A 84 3.30 -3.61 11.75
C ALA A 84 3.96 -2.26 11.41
N GLY A 85 5.14 -1.96 11.95
CA GLY A 85 5.84 -0.69 11.69
C GLY A 85 6.34 -0.55 10.25
N SER A 86 6.67 -1.67 9.60
CA SER A 86 7.21 -1.71 8.22
C SER A 86 6.18 -2.19 7.19
N CYS A 87 4.90 -2.29 7.56
CA CYS A 87 3.86 -2.91 6.73
C CYS A 87 3.61 -2.22 5.38
N GLY A 88 4.02 -0.95 5.21
CA GLY A 88 3.86 -0.21 3.96
C GLY A 88 4.92 -0.47 2.89
N ILE A 89 6.05 -1.11 3.22
CA ILE A 89 7.18 -1.23 2.29
C ILE A 89 6.89 -2.20 1.13
N ILE A 90 6.56 -3.46 1.43
CA ILE A 90 6.23 -4.47 0.41
C ILE A 90 5.04 -4.07 -0.46
N PRO A 91 3.86 -3.67 0.08
CA PRO A 91 2.72 -3.33 -0.77
C PRO A 91 3.00 -2.10 -1.64
N SER A 92 3.75 -1.10 -1.16
CA SER A 92 4.06 0.07 -1.98
C SER A 92 4.97 -0.27 -3.16
N ALA A 93 5.98 -1.11 -2.96
CA ALA A 93 6.88 -1.54 -4.02
C ALA A 93 6.16 -2.44 -5.04
N VAL A 94 5.54 -3.52 -4.57
CA VAL A 94 4.96 -4.54 -5.46
C VAL A 94 3.76 -4.00 -6.24
N LEU A 95 2.82 -3.32 -5.59
CA LEU A 95 1.63 -2.81 -6.28
C LEU A 95 1.98 -1.72 -7.29
N THR A 96 2.93 -0.83 -6.96
CA THR A 96 3.32 0.23 -7.89
C THR A 96 4.02 -0.32 -9.12
N ILE A 97 4.91 -1.29 -8.97
CA ILE A 97 5.58 -1.91 -10.12
C ILE A 97 4.61 -2.79 -10.92
N MET A 98 3.69 -3.49 -10.25
CA MET A 98 2.64 -4.26 -10.93
C MET A 98 1.79 -3.37 -11.84
N GLU A 99 1.33 -2.22 -11.33
CA GLU A 99 0.55 -1.23 -12.10
C GLU A 99 1.39 -0.56 -13.21
N ASP A 100 2.62 -0.10 -12.91
CA ASP A 100 3.48 0.62 -13.87
C ASP A 100 3.94 -0.26 -15.04
N LYS A 101 4.23 -1.53 -14.76
CA LYS A 101 4.75 -2.49 -15.76
C LYS A 101 3.71 -3.45 -16.29
N ASN A 102 2.44 -3.33 -15.87
CA ASN A 102 1.36 -4.26 -16.22
C ASN A 102 1.75 -5.73 -15.95
N ILE A 103 2.33 -6.00 -14.78
CA ILE A 103 2.74 -7.36 -14.38
C ILE A 103 1.49 -8.16 -14.01
N ASP A 104 1.48 -9.43 -14.38
CA ASP A 104 0.40 -10.33 -13.99
C ASP A 104 0.30 -10.45 -12.47
N ARG A 105 -0.94 -10.41 -11.96
CA ARG A 105 -1.23 -10.53 -10.52
C ARG A 105 -0.55 -11.74 -9.90
N LYS A 106 -0.51 -12.86 -10.63
CA LYS A 106 0.13 -14.09 -10.17
C LYS A 106 1.61 -13.89 -9.85
N ASP A 107 2.34 -13.17 -10.70
CA ASP A 107 3.77 -12.90 -10.49
C ASP A 107 3.98 -11.91 -9.35
N ALA A 108 3.11 -10.90 -9.22
CA ALA A 108 3.12 -9.98 -8.10
C ALA A 108 2.89 -10.71 -6.76
N VAL A 109 1.91 -11.61 -6.70
CA VAL A 109 1.65 -12.45 -5.52
C VAL A 109 2.84 -13.35 -5.21
N MET A 110 3.44 -13.98 -6.23
CA MET A 110 4.62 -14.85 -6.06
C MET A 110 5.91 -14.10 -5.68
N SER A 111 5.93 -12.76 -5.74
CA SER A 111 7.06 -11.92 -5.31
C SER A 111 7.06 -11.57 -3.82
N LEU A 112 5.99 -11.90 -3.09
CA LEU A 112 5.85 -11.72 -1.65
C LEU A 112 6.69 -12.72 -0.84
#